data_AF-A0AAJ2BSG3-F1
#
_entry.id   AF-A0AAJ2BSG3-F1
#
_cell.length_a   1.000
_cell.length_b   1.000
_cell.length_c   1.000
_cell.angle_alpha   90.00
_cell.angle_beta   90.00
_cell.angle_gamma   90.00
#
_symmetry.space_group_name_H-M   'P 1'
#
loop_
_entity.id
_entity.type
_entity.pdbx_description
1 polymer ?
#
loop_
_entity_poly.entity_id
_entity_poly.type
_entity_poly.pdbx_seq_one_letter_code
_entity_poly.pdbx_strand_id
1 'polypeptide(L)'
;MAHLKSIRERLGLSQAELGAVMGCVQGNITAYEREDKPRPVPHWRAAKVIAFARSRDLVLSFDHFYSDTPLPERAVAEAVAHG
;
A
#
# COMPACT_ATOMS: atom_id res chain seq x y z
N MET A 1 -10.50 -9.96 2.70
CA MET A 1 -9.52 -9.29 1.82
C MET A 1 -9.90 -7.84 1.60
N ALA A 2 -9.08 -6.92 2.11
CA ALA A 2 -9.01 -5.51 1.74
C ALA A 2 -7.57 -5.01 2.00
N HIS A 3 -6.59 -5.58 1.28
CA HIS A 3 -5.17 -5.32 1.54
C HIS A 3 -4.77 -3.86 1.32
N LEU A 4 -5.47 -3.14 0.42
CA LEU A 4 -5.12 -1.76 0.12
C LEU A 4 -5.21 -0.85 1.34
N LYS A 5 -6.24 -1.04 2.18
CA LYS A 5 -6.41 -0.28 3.42
C LYS A 5 -5.25 -0.53 4.37
N SER A 6 -4.89 -1.79 4.59
CA SER A 6 -3.76 -2.15 5.45
C SER A 6 -2.43 -1.65 4.90
N ILE A 7 -2.22 -1.70 3.58
CA ILE A 7 -1.04 -1.12 2.91
C ILE A 7 -0.99 0.39 3.14
N ARG A 8 -2.11 1.07 2.95
CA ARG A 8 -2.24 2.51 3.17
C ARG A 8 -1.87 2.90 4.60
N GLU A 9 -2.44 2.19 5.56
CA GLU A 9 -2.20 2.42 6.99
C GLU A 9 -0.73 2.12 7.35
N ARG A 10 -0.14 1.04 6.81
CA ARG A 10 1.29 0.71 6.99
C ARG A 10 2.21 1.79 6.40
N LEU A 11 1.81 2.42 5.31
CA LEU A 11 2.53 3.53 4.69
C LEU A 11 2.30 4.87 5.39
N GLY A 12 1.38 4.94 6.36
CA GLY A 12 1.01 6.16 7.08
C GLY A 12 0.30 7.20 6.21
N LEU A 13 -0.48 6.76 5.22
CA LEU A 13 -1.13 7.64 4.25
C LEU A 13 -2.62 7.85 4.53
N SER A 14 -3.11 9.04 4.20
CA SER A 14 -4.52 9.30 3.94
C SER A 14 -4.96 8.70 2.60
N GLN A 15 -6.27 8.56 2.38
CA GLN A 15 -6.80 8.08 1.10
C GLN A 15 -6.48 9.05 -0.06
N ALA A 16 -6.44 10.36 0.19
CA ALA A 16 -6.11 11.35 -0.82
C ALA A 16 -4.63 11.21 -1.27
N GLU A 17 -3.71 11.05 -0.33
CA GLU A 17 -2.29 10.84 -0.62
C GLU A 17 -2.05 9.52 -1.38
N LEU A 18 -2.73 8.43 -0.98
CA LEU A 18 -2.66 7.18 -1.73
C LEU A 18 -3.24 7.34 -3.14
N GLY A 19 -4.32 8.10 -3.30
CA GLY A 19 -4.87 8.46 -4.61
C GLY A 19 -3.83 9.16 -5.49
N ALA A 20 -3.10 10.13 -4.95
CA ALA A 20 -2.03 10.82 -5.66
C ALA A 20 -0.93 9.84 -6.12
N VAL A 21 -0.48 8.92 -5.25
CA VAL A 21 0.50 7.87 -5.60
C VAL A 21 -0.02 6.98 -6.74
N MET A 22 -1.29 6.57 -6.68
CA MET A 22 -1.90 5.71 -7.70
C MET A 22 -2.25 6.47 -8.99
N GLY A 23 -2.24 7.80 -8.96
CA GLY A 23 -2.70 8.66 -10.05
C GLY A 23 -4.21 8.59 -10.25
N CYS A 24 -4.99 8.60 -9.16
CA CYS A 24 -6.45 8.68 -9.20
C CYS A 24 -7.00 9.52 -8.05
N VAL A 25 -8.28 9.90 -8.15
CA VAL A 25 -8.98 10.64 -7.10
C VAL A 25 -9.28 9.77 -5.87
N GLN A 26 -9.46 10.41 -4.72
CA GLN A 26 -9.77 9.74 -3.45
C GLN A 26 -10.96 8.78 -3.53
N GLY A 27 -12.00 9.11 -4.29
CA GLY A 27 -13.18 8.24 -4.46
C GLY A 27 -12.88 6.86 -5.04
N ASN A 28 -11.81 6.73 -5.85
CA ASN A 28 -11.35 5.41 -6.31
C ASN A 28 -10.82 4.57 -5.15
N ILE A 29 -10.12 5.19 -4.20
CA ILE A 29 -9.58 4.50 -3.02
C ILE A 29 -10.71 3.98 -2.15
N THR A 30 -11.75 4.77 -1.91
CA THR A 30 -12.96 4.31 -1.20
C THR A 30 -13.55 3.08 -1.88
N ALA A 31 -13.64 3.06 -3.21
CA ALA A 31 -14.18 1.92 -3.95
C ALA A 31 -13.28 0.65 -3.86
N TYR A 32 -11.98 0.80 -3.67
CA TYR A 32 -11.05 -0.32 -3.46
C TYR A 32 -11.06 -0.84 -2.02
N GLU A 33 -11.24 0.04 -1.04
CA GLU A 33 -11.20 -0.29 0.40
C GLU A 33 -12.54 -0.80 0.96
N ARG A 34 -13.61 -0.78 0.16
CA ARG A 34 -14.93 -1.29 0.55
C ARG A 34 -14.88 -2.78 0.85
N GLU A 35 -15.31 -3.15 2.05
CA GLU A 35 -15.36 -4.56 2.50
C GLU A 35 -16.56 -5.31 1.92
N ASP A 36 -17.67 -4.61 1.64
CA ASP A 36 -18.93 -5.19 1.16
C ASP A 36 -18.89 -5.55 -0.34
N LYS A 37 -18.13 -4.78 -1.13
CA LYS A 37 -17.93 -5.01 -2.56
C LYS A 37 -16.57 -4.49 -3.03
N PRO A 38 -15.47 -5.17 -2.65
CA PRO A 38 -14.13 -4.71 -2.99
C PRO A 38 -13.92 -4.77 -4.51
N ARG A 39 -13.46 -3.65 -5.09
CA ARG A 39 -12.95 -3.68 -6.46
C ARG A 39 -11.45 -4.01 -6.43
N PRO A 40 -10.97 -4.92 -7.30
CA PRO A 40 -9.55 -5.20 -7.38
C PRO A 40 -8.80 -3.94 -7.85
N VAL A 41 -7.65 -3.69 -7.24
CA VAL A 41 -6.73 -2.65 -7.68
C VAL A 41 -6.11 -3.09 -9.01
N PRO A 42 -6.17 -2.28 -10.08
CA PRO A 42 -5.51 -2.64 -11.34
C PRO A 42 -3.99 -2.77 -11.17
N HIS A 43 -3.37 -3.72 -11.86
CA HIS A 43 -1.92 -4.02 -11.75
C HIS A 43 -1.04 -2.77 -11.92
N TRP A 44 -1.36 -1.91 -12.88
CA TRP A 44 -0.59 -0.69 -13.13
C TRP A 44 -0.66 0.33 -11.98
N ARG A 45 -1.74 0.33 -11.18
CA ARG A 45 -1.81 1.15 -9.96
C ARG A 45 -1.09 0.49 -8.79
N ALA A 46 -1.21 -0.83 -8.65
CA ALA A 46 -0.45 -1.60 -7.66
C ALA A 46 1.06 -1.41 -7.85
N ALA A 47 1.55 -1.43 -9.10
CA ALA A 47 2.95 -1.18 -9.43
C ALA A 47 3.45 0.19 -8.94
N LYS A 48 2.62 1.24 -9.02
CA LYS A 48 2.97 2.57 -8.49
C LYS A 48 3.11 2.56 -6.97
N VAL A 49 2.18 1.90 -6.27
CA VAL A 49 2.23 1.77 -4.82
C VAL A 49 3.45 0.95 -4.38
N ILE A 50 3.78 -0.13 -5.10
CA ILE A 50 4.99 -0.92 -4.85
C ILE A 50 6.26 -0.07 -5.00
N ALA A 51 6.38 0.67 -6.11
CA ALA A 51 7.52 1.55 -6.35
C ALA A 51 7.66 2.62 -5.24
N PHE A 52 6.54 3.20 -4.82
CA PHE A 52 6.50 4.17 -3.75
C PHE A 52 6.79 3.58 -2.36
N ALA A 53 6.28 2.39 -2.06
CA ALA A 53 6.54 1.71 -0.80
C ALA A 53 8.03 1.39 -0.66
N ARG A 54 8.69 1.00 -1.75
CA ARG A 54 10.14 0.79 -1.79
C ARG A 54 10.94 2.06 -1.45
N SER A 55 10.45 3.25 -1.81
CA SER A 55 11.09 4.51 -1.40
C SER A 55 10.84 4.88 0.07
N ARG A 56 10.11 4.04 0.81
CA ARG A 56 9.80 4.20 2.25
C ARG A 56 10.16 2.96 3.06
N ASP A 57 11.16 2.21 2.57
CA ASP A 57 11.71 1.01 3.21
C ASP A 57 10.65 -0.05 3.52
N LEU A 58 9.61 -0.13 2.68
CA LEU A 58 8.56 -1.13 2.74
C LEU A 58 8.54 -1.93 1.43
N VAL A 59 9.01 -3.17 1.48
CA VAL A 59 9.15 -4.02 0.29
C VAL A 59 7.82 -4.71 -0.01
N LEU A 60 7.04 -4.16 -0.94
CA LEU A 60 5.80 -4.78 -1.40
C LEU A 60 5.99 -5.54 -2.72
N SER A 61 5.32 -6.68 -2.88
CA SER A 61 5.06 -7.35 -4.17
C SER A 61 3.58 -7.28 -4.56
N PHE A 62 3.24 -7.79 -5.74
CA PHE A 62 1.85 -7.95 -6.17
C PHE A 62 1.08 -8.95 -5.30
N ASP A 63 1.75 -9.89 -4.64
CA ASP A 63 1.10 -10.86 -3.75
C ASP A 63 0.42 -10.15 -2.59
N HIS A 64 1.02 -9.09 -2.03
CA HIS A 64 0.38 -8.29 -0.99
C HIS A 64 -0.92 -7.60 -1.44
N PHE A 65 -1.20 -7.51 -2.74
CA PHE A 65 -2.46 -6.95 -3.27
C PHE A 65 -3.49 -8.03 -3.63
N TYR A 66 -3.03 -9.22 -4.04
CA TYR A 66 -3.86 -10.21 -4.72
C TYR A 66 -3.85 -11.59 -4.08
N SER A 67 -3.11 -11.79 -3.00
CA SER A 67 -3.07 -13.02 -2.22
C SER A 67 -3.17 -12.71 -0.72
N ASP A 68 -3.17 -13.76 0.10
CA ASP A 68 -3.12 -13.64 1.56
C ASP A 68 -1.69 -13.43 2.11
N THR A 69 -0.72 -13.04 1.27
CA THR A 69 0.64 -12.76 1.74
C THR A 69 0.60 -11.65 2.80
N PRO A 70 1.17 -11.89 4.00
CA PRO A 70 1.15 -10.93 5.09
C PRO A 70 1.97 -9.68 4.74
N LEU A 71 1.54 -8.51 5.23
CA LEU A 71 2.30 -7.28 5.01
C LEU A 71 3.62 -7.30 5.80
N PRO A 72 4.75 -7.01 5.15
CA PRO A 72 6.03 -6.97 5.81
C PRO A 72 6.04 -5.86 6.87
N GLU A 73 6.77 -6.08 7.94
CA GLU A 73 7.12 -5.00 8.84
C GLU A 73 7.88 -3.93 8.06
N ARG A 74 7.64 -2.66 8.42
CA ARG A 74 8.49 -1.62 7.87
C ARG A 74 9.89 -1.94 8.37
N ALA A 75 10.87 -2.01 7.47
CA ALA A 75 12.25 -2.05 7.92
C ALA A 75 12.43 -0.73 8.69
N VAL A 76 12.46 -0.82 10.01
CA VAL A 76 12.92 0.29 10.83
C VAL A 76 14.32 0.51 10.28
N ALA A 77 14.56 1.66 9.67
CA ALA A 77 15.92 2.08 9.41
C ALA A 77 16.63 1.94 10.76
N GLU A 78 17.55 0.99 10.87
CA GLU A 78 18.50 0.90 11.96
C GLU A 78 19.31 2.19 11.95
N ALA A 79 18.75 3.23 12.55
CA ALA A 79 19.47 4.31 13.18
C ALA A 79 19.22 4.04 14.68
N VAL A 80 20.19 3.66 15.51
CA VAL A 80 21.54 4.21 15.67
C VAL A 80 22.40 3.27 16.56
N ALA A 81 23.65 3.07 16.14
CA ALA A 81 24.91 2.87 16.90
C ALA A 81 24.96 2.10 18.25
N HIS A 82 25.74 1.00 18.24
CA HIS A 82 26.69 0.59 19.29
C HIS A 82 27.64 -0.47 18.69
N GLY A 83 28.96 -0.27 18.53
CA GLY A 83 29.86 0.84 18.85
C GLY A 83 31.20 0.65 18.14
#